data_AF-A0A1G8KN93-F1
#
_entry.id   AF-A0A1G8KN93-F1
#
_cell.length_a   1.000
_cell.length_b   1.000
_cell.length_c   1.000
_cell.angle_alpha   90.00
_cell.angle_beta   90.00
_cell.angle_gamma   90.00
#
_symmetry.space_group_name_H-M   'P 1'
#
loop_
_entity.id
_entity.type
_entity.pdbx_description
1 polymer ?
#
loop_
_entity_poly.entity_id
_entity_poly.type
_entity_poly.pdbx_seq_one_letter_code
_entity_poly.pdbx_strand_id
1 'polypeptide(L)'
;MEALTIKQQHFLRQYKDWLDQVVEALALVVQFYRDGHEEQGDGLLSETIAGFERFGEENMTMRIIFGQEEERAQEWEQFQQHIYIGQDIPSLTDPIEKIAYITKETLPAFQRWRTIVEATLSET
;
A
#
# COMPACT_ATOMS: atom_id res chain seq x y z
N MET A 1 10.52 -0.08 22.31
CA MET A 1 9.54 0.76 21.59
C MET A 1 9.00 1.83 22.54
N GLU A 2 9.16 3.11 22.22
CA GLU A 2 8.42 4.16 22.94
C GLU A 2 6.93 4.06 22.56
N ALA A 3 6.05 4.28 23.54
CA ALA A 3 4.62 4.28 23.29
C ALA A 3 4.25 5.38 22.29
N LEU A 4 3.38 5.07 21.34
CA LEU A 4 2.92 6.05 20.34
C LEU A 4 2.18 7.20 21.02
N THR A 5 2.53 8.43 20.65
CA THR A 5 1.77 9.62 21.04
C THR A 5 0.36 9.57 20.45
N ILE A 6 -0.59 10.28 21.07
CA ILE A 6 -1.99 10.39 20.57
C ILE A 6 -2.02 10.85 19.10
N LYS A 7 -1.12 11.76 18.71
CA LYS A 7 -1.02 12.26 17.33
C LYS A 7 -0.53 11.18 16.36
N GLN A 8 0.45 10.38 16.75
CA GLN A 8 0.95 9.26 15.93
C GLN A 8 -0.12 8.17 15.80
N GLN A 9 -0.84 7.84 16.88
CA GLN A 9 -1.96 6.90 16.81
C GLN A 9 -3.06 7.38 15.86
N HIS A 10 -3.45 8.66 15.96
CA HIS A 10 -4.45 9.25 15.07
C HIS A 10 -3.99 9.21 13.60
N PHE A 11 -2.73 9.56 13.34
CA PHE A 11 -2.13 9.46 12.01
C PHE A 11 -2.15 8.02 11.48
N LEU A 12 -1.74 7.04 12.28
CA LEU A 12 -1.74 5.62 11.87
C LEU A 12 -3.14 5.08 11.61
N ARG A 13 -4.15 5.51 12.37
CA ARG A 13 -5.55 5.13 12.10
C ARG A 13 -6.01 5.64 10.75
N GLN A 14 -5.77 6.91 10.45
CA GLN A 14 -6.10 7.48 9.14
C GLN A 14 -5.35 6.78 8.01
N TYR A 15 -4.07 6.48 8.23
CA TYR A 15 -3.24 5.76 7.28
C TYR A 15 -3.74 4.34 7.03
N LYS A 16 -4.09 3.60 8.09
CA LYS A 16 -4.70 2.28 8.01
C LYS A 16 -6.04 2.32 7.28
N ASP A 17 -6.94 3.23 7.64
CA ASP A 17 -8.25 3.35 7.00
C ASP A 17 -8.13 3.60 5.49
N TRP A 18 -7.07 4.30 5.10
CA TRP A 18 -6.73 4.49 3.70
C TRP A 18 -6.08 3.25 3.07
N LEU A 19 -5.19 2.52 3.76
CA LEU A 19 -4.68 1.22 3.30
C LEU A 19 -5.82 0.22 3.06
N ASP A 20 -6.85 0.22 3.90
CA ASP A 20 -8.04 -0.62 3.75
C ASP A 20 -8.74 -0.32 2.41
N GLN A 21 -8.96 0.98 2.12
CA GLN A 21 -9.54 1.43 0.84
C GLN A 21 -8.67 1.04 -0.36
N VAL A 22 -7.35 1.12 -0.22
CA VAL A 22 -6.42 0.73 -1.29
C VAL A 22 -6.50 -0.77 -1.58
N VAL A 23 -6.53 -1.62 -0.54
CA VAL A 23 -6.65 -3.08 -0.73
C VAL A 23 -7.97 -3.43 -1.45
N GLU A 24 -9.06 -2.75 -1.10
CA GLU A 24 -10.34 -2.89 -1.80
C GLU A 24 -10.27 -2.41 -3.26
N ALA A 25 -9.64 -1.26 -3.51
CA ALA A 25 -9.45 -0.72 -4.85
C ALA A 25 -8.61 -1.64 -5.74
N LEU A 26 -7.52 -2.23 -5.21
CA LEU A 26 -6.70 -3.20 -5.95
C LEU A 26 -7.49 -4.46 -6.33
N ALA A 27 -8.38 -4.93 -5.45
CA ALA A 27 -9.28 -6.04 -5.78
C ALA A 27 -10.26 -5.66 -6.90
N LEU A 28 -10.75 -4.42 -6.91
CA LEU A 28 -11.63 -3.90 -7.97
C LEU A 28 -10.89 -3.73 -9.31
N VAL A 29 -9.64 -3.26 -9.29
CA VAL A 29 -8.77 -3.20 -10.49
C VAL A 29 -8.64 -4.58 -11.13
N VAL A 30 -8.43 -5.62 -10.33
CA VAL A 30 -8.36 -7.01 -10.84
C VAL A 30 -9.68 -7.43 -11.49
N GLN A 31 -10.82 -7.03 -10.96
CA GLN A 31 -12.12 -7.31 -11.59
C GLN A 31 -12.27 -6.56 -12.91
N PHE A 32 -11.88 -5.29 -12.98
CA PHE A 32 -11.89 -4.55 -14.25
C PHE A 32 -11.07 -5.24 -15.33
N TYR A 33 -9.86 -5.72 -15.03
CA TYR A 33 -9.07 -6.47 -16.01
C TYR A 33 -9.72 -7.80 -16.41
N ARG A 34 -10.37 -8.51 -15.49
CA ARG A 34 -11.09 -9.76 -15.79
C ARG A 34 -12.30 -9.53 -16.70
N ASP A 35 -12.97 -8.39 -16.52
CA ASP A 35 -14.17 -8.02 -17.26
C ASP A 35 -13.85 -7.32 -18.61
N GLY A 36 -12.58 -7.10 -18.93
CA GLY A 36 -12.14 -6.45 -20.17
C GLY A 36 -12.22 -4.92 -20.13
N HIS A 37 -12.29 -4.33 -18.94
CA HIS A 37 -12.34 -2.90 -18.68
C HIS A 37 -10.96 -2.34 -18.33
N GLU A 38 -9.99 -2.53 -19.23
CA GLU A 38 -8.58 -2.22 -18.99
C GLU A 38 -8.33 -0.74 -18.66
N GLU A 39 -8.92 0.19 -19.42
CA GLU A 39 -8.74 1.63 -19.20
C GLU A 39 -9.24 2.06 -17.81
N GLN A 40 -10.36 1.49 -17.34
CA GLN A 40 -10.89 1.76 -16.01
C GLN A 40 -10.00 1.16 -14.92
N GLY A 41 -9.47 -0.05 -15.15
CA GLY A 41 -8.50 -0.69 -14.26
C GLY A 41 -7.22 0.11 -14.13
N ASP A 42 -6.65 0.56 -15.25
CA ASP A 42 -5.42 1.35 -15.28
C ASP A 42 -5.61 2.72 -14.60
N GLY A 43 -6.74 3.38 -14.86
CA GLY A 43 -7.09 4.65 -14.24
C GLY A 43 -7.22 4.52 -12.72
N LEU A 44 -8.01 3.55 -12.25
CA LEU A 44 -8.19 3.31 -10.82
C LEU A 44 -6.86 2.92 -10.15
N LEU A 45 -6.05 2.07 -10.78
CA LEU A 45 -4.75 1.68 -10.25
C LEU A 45 -3.82 2.88 -10.09
N SER A 46 -3.72 3.72 -11.12
CA SER A 46 -2.88 4.92 -11.12
C SER A 46 -3.30 5.90 -10.03
N GLU A 47 -4.61 6.16 -9.89
CA GLU A 47 -5.15 7.02 -8.82
C GLU A 47 -4.86 6.46 -7.43
N THR A 48 -5.04 5.14 -7.27
CA THR A 48 -4.81 4.44 -6.00
C THR A 48 -3.35 4.53 -5.57
N ILE A 49 -2.41 4.26 -6.49
CA ILE A 49 -0.98 4.28 -6.21
C ILE A 49 -0.46 5.72 -6.02
N ALA A 50 -0.95 6.70 -6.80
CA ALA A 50 -0.59 8.11 -6.62
C ALA A 50 -0.97 8.65 -5.24
N GLY A 51 -2.01 8.10 -4.60
CA GLY A 51 -2.37 8.43 -3.22
C GLY A 51 -1.24 8.21 -2.19
N PHE A 52 -0.27 7.33 -2.48
CA PHE A 52 0.88 7.06 -1.61
C PHE A 52 1.90 8.18 -1.55
N GLU A 53 1.88 9.16 -2.47
CA GLU A 53 2.79 10.31 -2.39
C GLU A 53 2.68 11.04 -1.04
N ARG A 54 1.49 11.03 -0.41
CA ARG A 54 1.24 11.65 0.90
C ARG A 54 1.84 10.87 2.08
N PHE A 55 2.17 9.60 1.87
CA PHE A 55 2.63 8.65 2.89
C PHE A 55 3.96 7.95 2.53
N GLY A 56 4.64 8.43 1.50
CA GLY A 56 5.87 7.84 0.98
C GLY A 56 7.09 8.06 1.88
N GLU A 57 8.27 7.72 1.36
CA GLU A 57 9.56 7.77 2.09
C GLU A 57 9.91 9.09 2.77
N GLU A 58 9.38 10.21 2.26
CA GLU A 58 9.59 11.54 2.83
C GLU A 58 8.68 11.83 4.04
N ASN A 59 7.73 10.95 4.34
CA ASN A 59 6.85 11.11 5.48
C ASN A 59 7.60 10.90 6.80
N MET A 60 7.98 12.01 7.43
CA MET A 60 8.71 12.03 8.70
C MET A 60 7.99 11.27 9.81
N THR A 61 6.66 11.24 9.82
CA THR A 61 5.89 10.50 10.83
C THR A 61 6.05 8.99 10.65
N MET A 62 6.03 8.50 9.40
CA MET A 62 6.30 7.10 9.09
C MET A 62 7.72 6.70 9.50
N ARG A 63 8.73 7.54 9.20
CA ARG A 63 10.13 7.32 9.64
C ARG A 63 10.27 7.22 11.16
N ILE A 64 9.60 8.10 11.90
CA ILE A 64 9.66 8.08 13.36
C ILE A 64 9.01 6.82 13.93
N ILE A 65 7.92 6.34 13.32
CA ILE A 65 7.18 5.18 13.82
C ILE A 65 7.85 3.86 13.45
N PHE A 66 8.23 3.68 12.18
CA PHE A 66 8.71 2.40 11.66
C PHE A 66 10.23 2.34 11.50
N GLY A 67 10.93 3.47 11.49
CA GLY A 67 12.38 3.53 11.28
C GLY A 67 13.25 3.28 12.52
N GLN A 68 12.63 3.04 13.69
CA GLN A 68 13.37 2.83 14.95
C GLN A 68 13.79 1.36 15.15
N GLU A 69 13.07 0.42 14.55
CA GLU A 69 13.33 -1.02 14.64
C GLU A 69 13.70 -1.53 13.26
N GLU A 70 14.85 -2.20 13.14
CA GLU A 70 15.43 -2.62 11.85
C GLU A 70 14.45 -3.47 11.03
N GLU A 71 13.74 -4.40 11.67
CA GLU A 71 12.72 -5.23 11.01
C GLU A 71 11.58 -4.39 10.43
N ARG A 72 11.03 -3.45 11.20
CA ARG A 72 9.92 -2.57 10.75
C ARG A 72 10.36 -1.61 9.66
N ALA A 73 11.61 -1.12 9.73
CA ALA A 73 12.19 -0.26 8.71
C ALA A 73 12.31 -1.02 7.39
N GLN A 74 12.80 -2.27 7.44
CA GLN A 74 12.93 -3.11 6.26
C GLN A 74 11.56 -3.44 5.65
N GLU A 75 10.55 -3.73 6.48
CA GLU A 75 9.17 -3.95 6.00
C GLU A 75 8.61 -2.73 5.29
N TRP A 76 8.87 -1.54 5.84
CA TRP A 76 8.43 -0.30 5.25
C TRP A 76 9.12 -0.04 3.91
N GLU A 77 10.44 -0.25 3.81
CA GLU A 77 11.19 -0.12 2.55
C GLU A 77 10.70 -1.10 1.48
N GLN A 78 10.48 -2.37 1.83
CA GLN A 78 9.92 -3.36 0.91
C GLN A 78 8.54 -2.93 0.40
N PHE A 79 7.70 -2.42 1.31
CA PHE A 79 6.38 -1.91 0.93
C PHE A 79 6.48 -0.71 -0.03
N GLN A 80 7.41 0.21 0.19
CA GLN A 80 7.67 1.33 -0.74
C GLN A 80 8.06 0.83 -2.14
N GLN A 81 8.90 -0.20 -2.23
CA GLN A 81 9.26 -0.80 -3.53
C GLN A 81 8.03 -1.32 -4.28
N HIS A 82 7.08 -1.96 -3.59
CA HIS A 82 5.84 -2.43 -4.22
C HIS A 82 4.94 -1.29 -4.71
N ILE A 83 4.98 -0.12 -4.06
CA ILE A 83 4.28 1.08 -4.55
C ILE A 83 4.91 1.54 -5.86
N TYR A 84 6.24 1.65 -5.93
CA TYR A 84 6.95 2.06 -7.15
C TYR A 84 6.69 1.09 -8.30
N ILE A 85 6.82 -0.21 -8.04
CA ILE A 85 6.50 -1.25 -9.02
C ILE A 85 5.04 -1.16 -9.49
N GLY A 86 4.11 -0.85 -8.58
CA GLY A 86 2.70 -0.66 -8.89
C GLY A 86 2.44 0.45 -9.91
N GLN A 87 3.30 1.45 -10.01
CA GLN A 87 3.21 2.55 -10.98
C GLN A 87 3.46 2.08 -12.42
N ASP A 88 4.24 1.01 -12.59
CA ASP A 88 4.61 0.49 -13.90
C ASP A 88 3.60 -0.54 -14.44
N ILE A 89 2.71 -1.08 -13.62
CA ILE A 89 1.72 -2.10 -14.03
C ILE A 89 0.84 -1.64 -15.20
N PRO A 90 0.32 -0.38 -15.26
CA PRO A 90 -0.46 0.07 -16.41
C PRO A 90 0.30 0.02 -17.75
N SER A 91 1.63 0.03 -17.73
CA SER A 91 2.46 -0.05 -18.94
C SER A 91 2.54 -1.45 -19.56
N LEU A 92 2.12 -2.48 -18.81
CA LEU A 92 2.02 -3.84 -19.33
C LEU A 92 0.91 -3.91 -20.38
N THR A 93 1.10 -4.72 -21.42
CA THR A 93 0.14 -4.83 -22.53
C THR A 93 -0.83 -5.99 -22.38
N ASP A 94 -0.53 -6.98 -21.53
CA ASP A 94 -1.37 -8.15 -21.30
C ASP A 94 -2.15 -8.01 -19.97
N PRO A 95 -3.49 -7.95 -20.00
CA PRO A 95 -4.32 -7.94 -18.79
C PRO A 95 -4.10 -9.12 -17.87
N ILE A 96 -3.76 -10.29 -18.43
CA ILE A 96 -3.47 -11.49 -17.63
C ILE A 96 -2.20 -11.28 -16.82
N GLU A 97 -1.19 -10.63 -17.41
CA GLU A 97 0.04 -10.26 -16.73
C GLU A 97 -0.22 -9.21 -15.65
N LYS A 98 -1.03 -8.17 -15.94
CA LYS A 98 -1.45 -7.17 -14.94
C LYS A 98 -2.14 -7.83 -13.74
N ILE A 99 -3.11 -8.72 -13.99
CA ILE A 99 -3.81 -9.47 -12.94
C ILE A 99 -2.82 -10.32 -12.13
N ALA A 100 -1.92 -11.04 -12.80
CA ALA A 100 -0.93 -11.88 -12.12
C ALA A 100 -0.04 -11.03 -11.21
N TYR A 101 0.40 -9.86 -11.69
CA TYR A 101 1.23 -8.94 -10.91
C TYR A 101 0.50 -8.45 -9.65
N ILE A 102 -0.73 -7.95 -9.82
CA ILE A 102 -1.49 -7.43 -8.68
C ILE A 102 -1.81 -8.54 -7.68
N THR A 103 -2.22 -9.72 -8.14
CA THR A 103 -2.68 -10.80 -7.24
C THR A 103 -1.55 -11.55 -6.55
N LYS A 104 -0.35 -11.61 -7.15
CA LYS A 104 0.79 -12.35 -6.60
C LYS A 104 1.78 -11.47 -5.83
N GLU A 105 1.91 -10.20 -6.22
CA GLU A 105 2.93 -9.30 -5.68
C GLU A 105 2.29 -8.14 -4.92
N THR A 106 1.53 -7.28 -5.61
CA THR A 106 1.05 -6.01 -5.06
C THR A 106 0.06 -6.22 -3.91
N LEU A 107 -1.03 -6.96 -4.12
CA LEU A 107 -2.07 -7.13 -3.11
C LEU A 107 -1.53 -7.82 -1.84
N PRO A 108 -0.73 -8.91 -1.91
CA PRO A 108 -0.12 -9.50 -0.71
C PRO A 108 0.79 -8.53 0.05
N ALA A 109 1.61 -7.74 -0.64
CA ALA A 109 2.48 -6.76 0.01
C ALA A 109 1.68 -5.70 0.79
N PHE A 110 0.58 -5.21 0.21
CA PHE A 110 -0.29 -4.22 0.84
C PHE A 110 -1.05 -4.80 2.03
N GLN A 111 -1.51 -6.05 1.94
CA GLN A 111 -2.15 -6.76 3.04
C GLN A 111 -1.18 -7.02 4.21
N ARG A 112 0.06 -7.40 3.89
CA ARG A 112 1.13 -7.59 4.88
C ARG A 112 1.42 -6.29 5.61
N TRP A 113 1.64 -5.20 4.88
CA TRP A 113 1.92 -3.90 5.45
C TRP A 113 0.77 -3.38 6.32
N ARG A 114 -0.48 -3.50 5.84
CA ARG A 114 -1.69 -3.20 6.62
C ARG A 114 -1.71 -3.95 7.96
N THR A 115 -1.31 -5.22 7.96
CA THR A 115 -1.26 -6.04 9.18
C THR A 115 -0.23 -5.53 10.17
N ILE A 116 0.94 -5.08 9.67
CA ILE A 116 2.00 -4.48 10.50
C ILE A 116 1.53 -3.16 11.12
N VAL A 117 0.85 -2.32 10.35
CA VAL A 117 0.26 -1.05 10.83
C VAL A 117 -0.79 -1.33 11.92
N GLU A 118 -1.67 -2.31 11.72
CA GLU A 118 -2.68 -2.71 12.71
C GLU A 118 -2.05 -3.24 14.01
N ALA A 119 -1.02 -4.09 13.90
CA ALA A 119 -0.28 -4.58 15.05
C ALA A 119 0.36 -3.42 15.83
N THR A 120 0.98 -2.48 15.11
CA THR A 120 1.59 -1.28 15.70
C THR A 120 0.57 -0.40 16.43
N LEU A 121 -0.66 -0.31 15.93
CA LEU A 121 -1.76 0.38 16.62
C LEU A 121 -2.23 -0.37 17.88
N SER A 122 -2.20 -1.70 17.87
CA SER A 122 -2.70 -2.57 18.94
C SER A 122 -1.71 -2.78 20.09
N GLU A 123 -0.42 -2.51 19.88
CA GLU A 123 0.64 -2.57 20.90
C GLU A 123 0.62 -1.39 21.88
N THR A 124 -0.41 -0.52 21.81
CA THR A 124 -0.51 0.72 22.59
C THR A 124 -1.38 0.60 23.84
#